data_AF-A0A4R5XGI8-F1
#
_entry.id   AF-A0A4R5XGI8-F1
#
_cell.length_a   1.000
_cell.length_b   1.000
_cell.length_c   1.000
_cell.angle_alpha   90.00
_cell.angle_beta   90.00
_cell.angle_gamma   90.00
#
_symmetry.space_group_name_H-M   'P 1'
#
loop_
_entity.id
_entity.type
_entity.pdbx_description
1 polymer ?
#
loop_
_entity_poly.entity_id
_entity_poly.type
_entity_poly.pdbx_seq_one_letter_code
_entity_poly.pdbx_strand_id
1 'polypeptide(L)'
;MNKKQDLVVKTNQLNQALQTLSLSEVRIIQLAIVDARETATGLSTDKPLRIDASRYAEAFGTSRQNAYARMKEAEETLFNRRFTYQDINGKPIKSRWLQQVQYHDGEGAIDLVFTLAVVEGISRIDGLEQFFTSYLLEQTTQFDSVYSVRLYELLTQWRAAKKTPCFELGVFRQQMGLGVNEYKRMNDFKKRVLDLAINEINEKSDLKVKYDNVKKGRSITGFKFVVHEKKKPKTGQVAEARDVDNGDMFTIDGLSDKQLWRISRHKEFISTYSGLAKGDAGKSWSAYSDFIVGEIKKDASKFSKKRPIREYLDGNEEEYDFSK
;
A
#
# COMPACT_ATOMS: atom_id res chain seq x y z
N MET A 1 22.04 -5.38 6.98
CA MET A 1 20.79 -5.00 7.69
C MET A 1 19.63 -5.22 6.74
N ASN A 2 18.80 -6.23 7.00
CA ASN A 2 17.62 -6.55 6.20
C ASN A 2 16.62 -5.39 6.28
N LYS A 3 16.51 -4.57 5.22
CA LYS A 3 15.41 -3.60 5.09
C LYS A 3 14.12 -4.42 4.92
N LYS A 4 13.33 -4.54 5.99
CA LYS A 4 11.91 -4.86 5.86
C LYS A 4 11.33 -3.90 4.81
N GLN A 5 10.54 -4.42 3.88
CA GLN A 5 10.07 -3.60 2.76
C GLN A 5 9.12 -2.55 3.33
N ASP A 6 9.54 -1.26 3.33
CA ASP A 6 8.73 -0.09 3.72
C ASP A 6 7.52 0.06 2.77
N LEU A 7 6.60 -0.90 2.75
CA LEU A 7 5.56 -1.01 1.75
C LEU A 7 4.27 -0.36 2.26
N VAL A 8 3.85 0.69 1.57
CA VAL A 8 2.57 1.36 1.81
C VAL A 8 1.48 0.61 1.04
N VAL A 9 0.41 0.22 1.74
CA VAL A 9 -0.76 -0.45 1.17
C VAL A 9 -2.03 0.21 1.67
N LYS A 10 -2.95 0.55 0.77
CA LYS A 10 -4.23 1.20 1.09
C LYS A 10 -5.25 1.03 -0.03
N THR A 11 -6.53 1.07 0.32
CA THR A 11 -7.62 1.01 -0.66
C THR A 11 -7.65 2.25 -1.56
N ASN A 12 -8.16 2.10 -2.78
CA ASN A 12 -8.40 3.23 -3.68
C ASN A 12 -9.40 4.24 -3.11
N GLN A 13 -10.35 3.79 -2.28
CA GLN A 13 -11.28 4.66 -1.56
C GLN A 13 -10.55 5.53 -0.52
N LEU A 14 -9.63 4.96 0.25
CA LEU A 14 -8.82 5.73 1.18
C LEU A 14 -7.90 6.73 0.45
N ASN A 15 -7.35 6.36 -0.71
CA ASN A 15 -6.62 7.29 -1.56
C ASN A 15 -7.44 8.52 -1.95
N GLN A 16 -8.72 8.34 -2.26
CA GLN A 16 -9.60 9.46 -2.58
C GLN A 16 -9.80 10.38 -1.36
N ALA A 17 -10.00 9.81 -0.17
CA ALA A 17 -10.11 10.58 1.06
C ALA A 17 -8.83 11.39 1.37
N LEU A 18 -7.65 10.81 1.10
CA LEU A 18 -6.34 11.43 1.37
C LEU A 18 -6.06 12.69 0.52
N GLN A 19 -6.83 12.95 -0.53
CA GLN A 19 -6.63 14.08 -1.45
C GLN A 19 -6.82 15.45 -0.80
N THR A 20 -7.34 15.53 0.41
CA THR A 20 -7.46 16.80 1.15
C THR A 20 -6.31 17.03 2.12
N LEU A 21 -5.42 16.04 2.28
CA LEU A 21 -4.33 16.10 3.24
C LEU A 21 -3.13 16.90 2.74
N SER A 22 -2.46 17.59 3.66
CA SER A 22 -1.15 18.20 3.40
C SER A 22 -0.07 17.13 3.30
N LEU A 23 1.12 17.53 2.83
CA LEU A 23 2.23 16.59 2.67
C LEU A 23 2.69 15.98 4.01
N SER A 24 2.75 16.77 5.09
CA SER A 24 3.14 16.27 6.42
C SER A 24 2.15 15.23 6.94
N GLU A 25 0.86 15.46 6.75
CA GLU A 25 -0.20 14.55 7.17
C GLU A 25 -0.20 13.25 6.34
N VAL A 26 -0.02 13.35 5.02
CA VAL A 26 0.14 12.15 4.16
C VAL A 26 1.35 11.33 4.59
N ARG A 27 2.47 11.98 4.87
CA ARG A 27 3.71 11.33 5.31
C ARG A 27 3.55 10.60 6.65
N ILE A 28 2.83 11.19 7.60
CA ILE A 28 2.50 10.53 8.88
C ILE A 28 1.65 9.29 8.67
N ILE A 29 0.63 9.37 7.80
CA ILE A 29 -0.21 8.20 7.49
C ILE A 29 0.61 7.12 6.78
N GLN A 30 1.48 7.49 5.84
CA GLN A 30 2.36 6.55 5.16
C GLN A 30 3.30 5.83 6.14
N LEU A 31 3.92 6.57 7.07
CA LEU A 31 4.73 5.97 8.14
C LEU A 31 3.89 5.06 9.03
N ALA A 32 2.69 5.51 9.43
CA ALA A 32 1.81 4.71 10.26
C ALA A 32 1.46 3.36 9.60
N ILE A 33 1.17 3.38 8.29
CA ILE A 33 0.89 2.17 7.50
C ILE A 33 2.11 1.24 7.48
N VAL A 34 3.31 1.79 7.28
CA VAL A 34 4.54 1.00 7.22
C VAL A 34 4.84 0.40 8.59
N ASP A 35 4.92 1.22 9.63
CA ASP A 35 5.31 0.81 10.97
C ASP A 35 4.32 -0.23 11.53
N ALA A 36 3.01 -0.03 11.35
CA ALA A 36 1.98 -0.99 11.76
C ALA A 36 2.10 -2.37 11.08
N ARG A 37 2.65 -2.41 9.86
CA ARG A 37 2.93 -3.65 9.14
C ARG A 37 4.24 -4.29 9.59
N GLU A 38 5.28 -3.50 9.81
CA GLU A 38 6.60 -4.00 10.24
C GLU A 38 6.58 -4.60 11.65
N THR A 39 5.77 -4.04 12.54
CA THR A 39 5.58 -4.54 13.91
C THR A 39 4.62 -5.72 13.99
N ALA A 40 3.93 -6.06 12.89
CA ALA A 40 2.86 -7.07 12.84
C ALA A 40 1.75 -6.86 13.89
N THR A 41 1.65 -5.66 14.49
CA THR A 41 0.59 -5.30 15.42
C THR A 41 -0.69 -4.91 14.69
N GLY A 42 -0.58 -4.58 13.40
CA GLY A 42 -1.66 -3.96 12.64
C GLY A 42 -1.95 -2.53 13.13
N LEU A 43 -2.92 -1.88 12.50
CA LEU A 43 -3.53 -0.68 13.06
C LEU A 43 -4.70 -1.10 13.94
N SER A 44 -4.75 -0.56 15.15
CA SER A 44 -5.85 -0.80 16.08
C SER A 44 -6.65 0.47 16.32
N THR A 45 -7.92 0.31 16.69
CA THR A 45 -8.79 1.44 17.08
C THR A 45 -8.68 1.80 18.56
N ASP A 46 -7.93 1.02 19.33
CA ASP A 46 -7.78 1.15 20.79
C ASP A 46 -6.32 1.21 21.27
N LYS A 47 -5.37 0.77 20.45
CA LYS A 47 -3.93 0.83 20.75
C LYS A 47 -3.27 1.97 19.98
N PRO A 48 -2.64 2.93 20.68
CA PRO A 48 -1.91 3.99 20.01
C PRO A 48 -0.72 3.44 19.22
N LEU A 49 -0.55 3.95 18.00
CA LEU A 49 0.66 3.77 17.20
C LEU A 49 1.58 4.95 17.44
N ARG A 50 2.77 4.65 17.97
CA ARG A 50 3.80 5.64 18.22
C ARG A 50 4.66 5.90 16.98
N ILE A 51 4.89 7.17 16.66
CA ILE A 51 5.82 7.61 15.62
C ILE A 51 6.81 8.59 16.25
N ASP A 52 8.10 8.28 16.18
CA ASP A 52 9.17 9.15 16.67
C ASP A 52 9.66 10.14 15.59
N ALA A 53 10.02 11.35 16.00
CA ALA A 53 10.56 12.38 15.09
C ALA A 53 11.87 11.96 14.44
N SER A 54 12.66 11.08 15.06
CA SER A 54 13.83 10.45 14.45
C SER A 54 13.45 9.57 13.27
N ARG A 55 12.41 8.73 13.40
CA ARG A 55 11.90 7.87 12.33
C ARG A 55 11.37 8.72 11.17
N TYR A 56 10.63 9.79 11.45
CA TYR A 56 10.18 10.73 10.42
C TYR A 56 11.35 11.41 9.72
N ALA A 57 12.34 11.90 10.48
CA ALA A 57 13.53 12.55 9.95
C ALA A 57 14.32 11.62 9.00
N GLU A 58 14.51 10.37 9.42
CA GLU A 58 15.20 9.35 8.63
C GLU A 58 14.44 9.01 7.35
N ALA A 59 13.14 8.74 7.45
CA ALA A 59 12.33 8.34 6.30
C ALA A 59 12.23 9.44 5.23
N PHE A 60 12.15 10.71 5.63
CA PHE A 60 11.93 11.83 4.71
C PHE A 60 13.16 12.73 4.50
N GLY A 61 14.34 12.31 4.98
CA GLY A 61 15.60 13.03 4.77
C GLY A 61 15.57 14.47 5.29
N THR A 62 15.01 14.70 6.48
CA THR A 62 14.92 16.03 7.10
C THR A 62 15.59 16.08 8.48
N SER A 63 15.77 17.26 9.05
CA SER A 63 16.31 17.39 10.41
C SER A 63 15.28 16.94 11.46
N ARG A 64 15.75 16.42 12.60
CA ARG A 64 14.86 16.04 13.72
C ARG A 64 14.00 17.21 14.22
N GLN A 65 14.55 18.43 14.21
CA GLN A 65 13.81 19.64 14.57
C GLN A 65 12.68 19.95 13.59
N ASN A 66 12.94 19.84 12.29
CA ASN A 66 11.91 20.02 11.27
C ASN A 66 10.87 18.90 11.33
N ALA A 67 11.29 17.65 11.51
CA ALA A 67 10.39 16.51 11.71
C ALA A 67 9.46 16.75 12.91
N TYR A 68 10.01 17.16 14.05
CA TYR A 68 9.26 17.53 15.24
C TYR A 68 8.19 18.60 14.94
N ALA A 69 8.58 19.70 14.27
CA ALA A 69 7.66 20.77 13.92
C ALA A 69 6.54 20.30 12.97
N ARG A 70 6.87 19.47 11.98
CA ARG A 70 5.89 18.93 11.02
C ARG A 70 4.94 17.93 11.66
N MET A 71 5.41 17.13 12.60
CA MET A 71 4.57 16.20 13.35
C MET A 71 3.62 16.93 14.28
N LYS A 72 4.07 18.01 14.93
CA LYS A 72 3.22 18.84 15.78
C LYS A 72 2.14 19.57 14.96
N GLU A 73 2.52 20.17 13.84
CA GLU A 73 1.57 20.79 12.91
C GLU A 73 0.52 19.78 12.40
N ALA A 74 1.00 18.61 11.98
CA ALA A 74 0.12 17.59 11.42
C ALA A 74 -0.75 16.91 12.49
N GLU A 75 -0.33 16.86 13.74
CA GLU A 75 -1.16 16.42 14.86
C GLU A 75 -2.43 17.29 14.97
N GLU A 76 -2.24 18.60 15.07
CA GLU A 76 -3.34 19.57 15.18
C GLU A 76 -4.25 19.54 13.95
N THR A 77 -3.67 19.51 12.74
CA THR A 77 -4.49 19.55 11.52
C THR A 77 -5.17 18.22 11.23
N LEU A 78 -4.50 17.09 11.41
CA LEU A 78 -5.03 15.77 11.06
C LEU A 78 -6.16 15.35 12.01
N PHE A 79 -6.06 15.67 13.30
CA PHE A 79 -7.11 15.39 14.28
C PHE A 79 -8.43 16.12 13.94
N ASN A 80 -8.32 17.34 13.43
CA ASN A 80 -9.48 18.17 13.06
C ASN A 80 -10.02 17.88 11.65
N ARG A 81 -9.34 17.04 10.87
CA ARG A 81 -9.76 16.70 9.50
C ARG A 81 -10.88 15.65 9.52
N ARG A 82 -11.85 15.88 8.64
CA ARG A 82 -12.93 14.95 8.31
C ARG A 82 -12.88 14.58 6.84
N PHE A 83 -13.31 13.38 6.52
CA PHE A 83 -13.52 12.94 5.16
C PHE A 83 -14.90 12.30 5.01
N THR A 84 -15.37 12.23 3.78
CA THR A 84 -16.62 11.58 3.42
C THR A 84 -16.30 10.45 2.43
N TYR A 85 -16.85 9.27 2.66
CA TYR A 85 -16.79 8.14 1.75
C TYR A 85 -18.19 7.56 1.56
N GLN A 86 -18.37 6.67 0.58
CA GLN A 86 -19.66 6.04 0.31
C GLN A 86 -19.71 4.63 0.89
N ASP A 87 -20.88 4.27 1.44
CA ASP A 87 -21.18 2.88 1.79
C ASP A 87 -21.47 2.02 0.54
N ILE A 88 -21.73 0.74 0.75
CA ILE A 88 -22.08 -0.21 -0.32
C ILE A 88 -23.35 0.19 -1.12
N ASN A 89 -24.19 1.05 -0.55
CA ASN A 89 -25.43 1.54 -1.14
C ASN A 89 -25.27 2.95 -1.75
N GLY A 90 -24.04 3.49 -1.79
CA GLY A 90 -23.74 4.83 -2.29
C GLY A 90 -24.10 5.97 -1.33
N LYS A 91 -24.50 5.69 -0.09
CA LYS A 91 -24.84 6.72 0.92
C LYS A 91 -23.56 7.30 1.54
N PRO A 92 -23.50 8.63 1.77
CA PRO A 92 -22.32 9.27 2.32
C PRO A 92 -22.17 8.98 3.82
N ILE A 93 -21.02 8.44 4.21
CA ILE A 93 -20.54 8.30 5.58
C ILE A 93 -19.46 9.35 5.84
N LYS A 94 -19.54 10.04 6.97
CA LYS A 94 -18.52 11.00 7.42
C LYS A 94 -17.69 10.37 8.54
N SER A 95 -16.37 10.47 8.44
CA SER A 95 -15.45 10.02 9.49
C SER A 95 -14.33 11.03 9.70
N ARG A 96 -13.65 10.93 10.85
CA ARG A 96 -12.38 11.61 11.13
C ARG A 96 -11.21 10.70 10.78
N TRP A 97 -10.02 11.27 10.65
CA TRP A 97 -8.80 10.49 10.47
C TRP A 97 -8.36 9.81 11.76
N LEU A 98 -8.34 10.59 12.83
CA LEU A 98 -7.89 10.15 14.15
C LEU A 98 -9.05 10.16 15.14
N GLN A 99 -9.07 9.16 16.00
CA GLN A 99 -9.91 9.10 17.18
C GLN A 99 -9.23 9.76 18.37
N GLN A 100 -7.92 9.53 18.53
CA GLN A 100 -7.10 10.12 19.57
C GLN A 100 -5.74 10.46 18.98
N VAL A 101 -5.16 11.54 19.48
CA VAL A 101 -3.77 11.86 19.29
C VAL A 101 -3.20 12.38 20.61
N GLN A 102 -1.96 11.99 20.90
CA GLN A 102 -1.20 12.50 22.03
C GLN A 102 0.20 12.89 21.56
N TYR A 103 0.59 14.12 21.84
CA TYR A 103 1.92 14.61 21.56
C TYR A 103 2.82 14.48 22.80
N HIS A 104 4.03 13.98 22.62
CA HIS A 104 5.01 13.81 23.70
C HIS A 104 6.17 14.79 23.52
N ASP A 105 5.99 16.03 24.00
CA ASP A 105 6.95 17.13 23.80
C ASP A 105 8.38 16.80 24.28
N GLY A 106 8.54 16.07 25.38
CA GLY A 106 9.85 15.70 25.94
C GLY A 106 10.57 14.57 25.20
N GLU A 107 9.82 13.74 24.46
CA GLU A 107 10.36 12.55 23.79
C GLU A 107 10.50 12.78 22.28
N GLY A 108 9.77 13.77 21.74
CA GLY A 108 9.71 14.05 20.32
C GLY A 108 8.98 12.95 19.56
N ALA A 109 7.83 12.52 20.07
CA ALA A 109 7.00 11.46 19.51
C ALA A 109 5.53 11.85 19.50
N ILE A 110 4.76 11.19 18.62
CA ILE A 110 3.29 11.27 18.60
C ILE A 110 2.70 9.88 18.71
N ASP A 111 1.63 9.77 19.48
CA ASP A 111 0.81 8.56 19.58
C ASP A 111 -0.52 8.81 18.87
N LEU A 112 -0.84 7.97 17.90
CA LEU A 112 -2.00 8.10 17.02
C LEU A 112 -2.93 6.91 17.17
N VAL A 113 -4.23 7.16 17.33
CA VAL A 113 -5.27 6.14 17.22
C VAL A 113 -6.13 6.49 16.02
N PHE A 114 -6.14 5.65 15.00
CA PHE A 114 -6.94 5.84 13.80
C PHE A 114 -8.41 5.46 14.05
N THR A 115 -9.32 6.12 13.35
CA THR A 115 -10.73 5.70 13.38
C THR A 115 -10.91 4.36 12.66
N LEU A 116 -12.00 3.64 13.02
CA LEU A 116 -12.36 2.37 12.37
C LEU A 116 -12.34 2.46 10.84
N ALA A 117 -12.89 3.52 10.26
CA ALA A 117 -12.92 3.70 8.81
C ALA A 117 -11.52 3.75 8.17
N VAL A 118 -10.54 4.36 8.85
CA VAL A 118 -9.15 4.41 8.37
C VAL A 118 -8.47 3.06 8.58
N VAL A 119 -8.66 2.44 9.75
CA VAL A 119 -8.14 1.09 10.03
C VAL A 119 -8.65 0.10 8.99
N GLU A 120 -9.94 0.09 8.66
CA GLU A 120 -10.52 -0.78 7.63
C GLU A 120 -10.00 -0.46 6.23
N GLY A 121 -9.81 0.83 5.90
CA GLY A 121 -9.26 1.27 4.63
C GLY A 121 -7.77 0.93 4.41
N ILE A 122 -7.06 0.59 5.49
CA ILE A 122 -5.65 0.16 5.49
C ILE A 122 -5.52 -1.36 5.72
N SER A 123 -6.32 -1.92 6.62
CA SER A 123 -6.12 -3.25 7.24
C SER A 123 -7.03 -4.35 6.70
N ARG A 124 -7.80 -4.13 5.62
CA ARG A 124 -8.54 -5.22 4.96
C ARG A 124 -7.66 -5.96 3.95
N ILE A 125 -6.66 -6.72 4.41
CA ILE A 125 -5.92 -7.67 3.57
C ILE A 125 -6.63 -9.05 3.51
N ASP A 126 -7.71 -9.23 4.28
CA ASP A 126 -8.46 -10.49 4.30
C ASP A 126 -9.68 -10.44 3.34
N GLY A 127 -9.56 -11.15 2.22
CA GLY A 127 -10.69 -11.79 1.54
C GLY A 127 -11.68 -10.93 0.76
N LEU A 128 -11.52 -9.61 0.66
CA LEU A 128 -12.40 -8.75 -0.15
C LEU A 128 -11.70 -8.26 -1.42
N GLU A 129 -12.42 -8.32 -2.55
CA GLU A 129 -12.03 -7.79 -3.87
C GLU A 129 -11.99 -6.25 -3.89
N GLN A 130 -11.25 -5.63 -2.97
CA GLN A 130 -11.02 -4.19 -3.01
C GLN A 130 -9.75 -3.90 -3.82
N PHE A 131 -9.81 -2.89 -4.69
CA PHE A 131 -8.63 -2.44 -5.42
C PHE A 131 -7.69 -1.69 -4.46
N PHE A 132 -6.52 -2.27 -4.21
CA PHE A 132 -5.46 -1.68 -3.40
C PHE A 132 -4.42 -0.98 -4.28
N THR A 133 -3.87 0.11 -3.75
CA THR A 133 -2.64 0.72 -4.26
C THR A 133 -1.51 0.32 -3.32
N SER A 134 -0.44 -0.24 -3.88
CA SER A 134 0.77 -0.61 -3.15
C SER A 134 2.02 -0.03 -3.79
N TYR A 135 2.95 0.46 -2.96
CA TYR A 135 4.25 0.96 -3.39
C TYR A 135 5.24 1.06 -2.22
N LEU A 136 6.53 1.06 -2.51
CA LEU A 136 7.57 1.29 -1.50
C LEU A 136 7.59 2.77 -1.10
N LEU A 137 7.59 3.05 0.21
CA LEU A 137 7.59 4.39 0.80
C LEU A 137 8.64 5.29 0.14
N GLU A 138 9.85 4.75 -0.06
CA GLU A 138 10.99 5.41 -0.68
C GLU A 138 10.63 6.16 -1.97
N GLN A 139 9.66 5.65 -2.74
CA GLN A 139 9.23 6.22 -4.02
C GLN A 139 8.51 7.56 -3.89
N THR A 140 8.03 7.89 -2.69
CA THR A 140 7.36 9.17 -2.39
C THR A 140 8.11 10.02 -1.37
N THR A 141 9.12 9.47 -0.70
CA THR A 141 9.86 10.17 0.39
C THR A 141 10.48 11.49 -0.07
N GLN A 142 11.03 11.51 -1.28
CA GLN A 142 11.75 12.66 -1.83
C GLN A 142 10.83 13.69 -2.50
N PHE A 143 9.52 13.46 -2.53
CA PHE A 143 8.58 14.41 -3.12
C PHE A 143 8.34 15.60 -2.19
N ASP A 144 8.51 16.81 -2.71
CA ASP A 144 8.26 18.09 -2.05
C ASP A 144 6.81 18.56 -2.25
N SER A 145 6.11 18.00 -3.25
CA SER A 145 4.72 18.33 -3.54
C SER A 145 3.77 17.19 -3.23
N VAL A 146 2.69 17.53 -2.53
CA VAL A 146 1.57 16.60 -2.31
C VAL A 146 0.90 16.18 -3.62
N TYR A 147 0.95 17.02 -4.66
CA TYR A 147 0.44 16.67 -5.99
C TYR A 147 1.26 15.54 -6.60
N SER A 148 2.57 15.50 -6.38
CA SER A 148 3.44 14.43 -6.86
C SER A 148 3.09 13.10 -6.20
N VAL A 149 2.86 13.11 -4.88
CA VAL A 149 2.39 11.92 -4.14
C VAL A 149 1.06 11.43 -4.70
N ARG A 150 0.06 12.31 -4.83
CA ARG A 150 -1.29 11.95 -5.34
C ARG A 150 -1.23 11.41 -6.76
N LEU A 151 -0.48 12.06 -7.66
CA LEU A 151 -0.36 11.62 -9.04
C LEU A 151 0.37 10.28 -9.12
N TYR A 152 1.44 10.10 -8.35
CA TYR A 152 2.17 8.84 -8.31
C TYR A 152 1.29 7.67 -7.84
N GLU A 153 0.48 7.89 -6.80
CA GLU A 153 -0.48 6.89 -6.30
C GLU A 153 -1.54 6.56 -7.35
N LEU A 154 -2.08 7.58 -8.01
CA LEU A 154 -3.07 7.42 -9.07
C LEU A 154 -2.52 6.62 -10.26
N LEU A 155 -1.23 6.81 -10.59
CA LEU A 155 -0.58 6.18 -11.74
C LEU A 155 0.04 4.83 -11.45
N THR A 156 0.37 4.53 -10.19
CA THR A 156 1.02 3.27 -9.79
C THR A 156 0.18 2.03 -10.13
N GLN A 157 -1.14 2.12 -10.02
CA GLN A 157 -2.05 1.04 -10.45
C GLN A 157 -1.99 0.75 -11.97
N TRP A 158 -1.43 1.64 -12.78
CA TRP A 158 -1.35 1.52 -14.25
C TRP A 158 0.02 1.04 -14.75
N ARG A 159 0.92 0.62 -13.86
CA ARG A 159 2.26 0.11 -14.22
C ARG A 159 2.21 -1.02 -15.24
N ALA A 160 1.32 -2.01 -15.01
CA ALA A 160 1.16 -3.15 -15.91
C ALA A 160 0.56 -2.76 -17.26
N ALA A 161 -0.48 -1.92 -17.25
CA ALA A 161 -1.17 -1.46 -18.46
C ALA A 161 -0.35 -0.45 -19.29
N LYS A 162 0.63 0.23 -18.66
CA LYS A 162 1.51 1.27 -19.23
C LYS A 162 0.80 2.52 -19.75
N LYS A 163 -0.52 2.50 -19.90
CA LYS A 163 -1.33 3.61 -20.39
C LYS A 163 -2.61 3.70 -19.56
N THR A 164 -3.02 4.93 -19.26
CA THR A 164 -4.29 5.18 -18.56
C THR A 164 -5.43 5.38 -19.54
N PRO A 165 -6.69 5.18 -19.11
CA PRO A 165 -7.83 5.81 -19.77
C PRO A 165 -7.71 7.34 -19.71
N CYS A 166 -8.62 8.02 -20.41
CA CYS A 166 -8.75 9.46 -20.27
C CYS A 166 -9.28 9.80 -18.88
N PHE A 167 -8.48 10.50 -18.07
CA PHE A 167 -8.99 11.16 -16.88
C PHE A 167 -9.66 12.46 -17.30
N GLU A 168 -10.98 12.51 -17.16
CA GLU A 168 -11.79 13.70 -17.42
C GLU A 168 -11.34 14.84 -16.50
N LEU A 169 -11.27 16.06 -17.01
CA LEU A 169 -10.61 17.19 -16.34
C LEU A 169 -11.22 17.49 -14.97
N GLY A 170 -12.56 17.46 -14.85
CA GLY A 170 -13.25 17.68 -13.59
C GLY A 170 -12.86 16.65 -12.53
N VAL A 171 -13.02 15.36 -12.86
CA VAL A 171 -12.64 14.24 -11.98
C VAL A 171 -11.15 14.28 -11.65
N PHE A 172 -10.28 14.51 -12.63
CA PHE A 172 -8.84 14.54 -12.41
C PHE A 172 -8.43 15.66 -11.44
N ARG A 173 -9.04 16.84 -11.54
CA ARG A 173 -8.76 17.94 -10.60
C ARG A 173 -9.19 17.61 -9.18
N GLN A 174 -10.32 16.94 -9.01
CA GLN A 174 -10.73 16.41 -7.71
C GLN A 174 -9.74 15.37 -7.20
N GLN A 175 -9.28 14.46 -8.07
CA GLN A 175 -8.29 13.44 -7.73
C GLN A 175 -6.92 14.03 -7.31
N MET A 176 -6.58 15.18 -7.88
CA MET A 176 -5.40 15.96 -7.47
C MET A 176 -5.65 16.79 -6.20
N GLY A 177 -6.83 16.71 -5.61
CA GLY A 177 -7.23 17.38 -4.38
C GLY A 177 -7.35 18.89 -4.52
N LEU A 178 -7.81 19.36 -5.68
CA LEU A 178 -8.02 20.78 -5.95
C LEU A 178 -9.46 21.19 -5.64
N GLY A 179 -9.60 22.33 -4.99
CA GLY A 179 -10.88 23.02 -4.84
C GLY A 179 -11.44 23.52 -6.18
N VAL A 180 -12.75 23.76 -6.21
CA VAL A 180 -13.49 24.23 -7.41
C VAL A 180 -12.87 25.48 -8.02
N ASN A 181 -12.28 26.35 -7.19
CA ASN A 181 -11.75 27.64 -7.61
C ASN A 181 -10.23 27.71 -7.76
N GLU A 182 -9.48 26.65 -7.46
CA GLU A 182 -8.01 26.68 -7.49
C GLU A 182 -7.48 26.47 -8.90
N TYR A 183 -6.49 27.24 -9.35
CA TYR A 183 -5.87 27.04 -10.68
C TYR A 183 -6.89 26.89 -11.83
N LYS A 184 -7.88 27.78 -11.91
CA LYS A 184 -8.94 27.73 -12.95
C LYS A 184 -8.37 27.80 -14.37
N ARG A 185 -7.31 28.60 -14.55
CA ARG A 185 -6.63 28.72 -15.84
C ARG A 185 -5.82 27.47 -16.10
N MET A 186 -6.02 26.88 -17.29
CA MET A 186 -5.35 25.65 -17.69
C MET A 186 -3.81 25.75 -17.63
N ASN A 187 -3.24 26.92 -17.95
CA ASN A 187 -1.81 27.15 -17.84
C ASN A 187 -1.32 27.05 -16.38
N ASP A 188 -2.05 27.65 -15.44
CA ASP A 188 -1.70 27.60 -14.02
C ASP A 188 -1.84 26.17 -13.46
N PHE A 189 -2.91 25.46 -13.84
CA PHE A 189 -3.10 24.07 -13.47
C PHE A 189 -1.94 23.20 -13.97
N LYS A 190 -1.54 23.35 -15.23
CA LYS A 190 -0.41 22.60 -15.78
C LYS A 190 0.88 22.93 -15.05
N LYS A 191 1.25 24.20 -14.98
CA LYS A 191 2.52 24.64 -14.40
C LYS A 191 2.66 24.28 -12.91
N ARG A 192 1.61 24.48 -12.12
CA ARG A 192 1.70 24.38 -10.65
C ARG A 192 1.27 23.01 -10.10
N VAL A 193 0.59 22.19 -10.89
CA VAL A 193 0.05 20.91 -10.44
C VAL A 193 0.61 19.79 -11.31
N LEU A 194 0.26 19.77 -12.60
CA LEU A 194 0.53 18.62 -13.46
C LEU A 194 2.01 18.48 -13.82
N ASP A 195 2.60 19.51 -14.42
CA ASP A 195 3.99 19.50 -14.88
C ASP A 195 4.94 19.41 -13.69
N LEU A 196 4.63 20.11 -12.59
CA LEU A 196 5.36 20.00 -11.33
C LEU A 196 5.40 18.54 -10.83
N ALA A 197 4.23 17.90 -10.73
CA ALA A 197 4.13 16.53 -10.26
C ALA A 197 4.84 15.54 -11.19
N ILE A 198 4.71 15.71 -12.51
CA ILE A 198 5.35 14.85 -13.50
C ILE A 198 6.87 14.98 -13.47
N ASN A 199 7.39 16.19 -13.34
CA ASN A 199 8.83 16.43 -13.25
C ASN A 199 9.40 15.74 -12.01
N GLU A 200 8.75 15.93 -10.88
CA GLU A 200 9.19 15.34 -9.62
C GLU A 200 9.13 13.80 -9.62
N ILE A 201 8.07 13.19 -10.17
CA ILE A 201 7.98 11.73 -10.37
C ILE A 201 9.11 11.25 -11.30
N ASN A 202 9.32 11.93 -12.42
CA ASN A 202 10.35 11.59 -13.40
C ASN A 202 11.77 11.73 -12.87
N GLU A 203 11.99 12.56 -11.86
CA GLU A 203 13.30 12.77 -11.25
C GLU A 203 13.52 11.82 -10.07
N LYS A 204 12.53 11.69 -9.18
CA LYS A 204 12.75 11.19 -7.81
C LYS A 204 12.11 9.83 -7.49
N SER A 205 11.37 9.20 -8.40
CA SER A 205 10.79 7.86 -8.18
C SER A 205 11.20 6.82 -9.21
N ASP A 206 10.69 5.60 -9.07
CA ASP A 206 10.84 4.48 -9.99
C ASP A 206 10.02 4.61 -11.27
N LEU A 207 9.16 5.62 -11.40
CA LEU A 207 8.31 5.81 -12.58
C LEU A 207 8.85 6.88 -13.54
N LYS A 208 8.67 6.62 -14.82
CA LYS A 208 8.78 7.59 -15.92
C LYS A 208 7.41 7.80 -16.54
N VAL A 209 6.91 9.02 -16.42
CA VAL A 209 5.55 9.41 -16.80
C VAL A 209 5.59 10.49 -17.88
N LYS A 210 4.73 10.34 -18.88
CA LYS A 210 4.38 11.38 -19.85
C LYS A 210 2.87 11.51 -19.94
N TYR A 211 2.39 12.65 -20.43
CA TYR A 211 0.95 12.86 -20.62
C TYR A 211 0.64 13.49 -21.97
N ASP A 212 -0.54 13.16 -22.48
CA ASP A 212 -1.15 13.76 -23.66
C ASP A 212 -2.45 14.47 -23.28
N ASN A 213 -2.68 15.64 -23.91
CA ASN A 213 -3.92 16.39 -23.73
C ASN A 213 -5.03 15.77 -24.58
N VAL A 214 -6.16 15.47 -23.97
CA VAL A 214 -7.39 15.15 -24.70
C VAL A 214 -8.14 16.46 -24.91
N LYS A 215 -8.44 16.80 -26.17
CA LYS A 215 -9.08 18.06 -26.55
C LYS A 215 -10.42 17.83 -27.23
N LYS A 216 -11.34 18.76 -26.99
CA LYS A 216 -12.57 18.93 -27.77
C LYS A 216 -12.56 20.36 -28.33
N GLY A 217 -12.20 20.49 -29.60
CA GLY A 217 -11.88 21.78 -30.21
C GLY A 217 -10.66 22.42 -29.55
N ARG A 218 -10.79 23.67 -29.08
CA ARG A 218 -9.71 24.41 -28.40
C ARG A 218 -9.56 24.04 -26.91
N SER A 219 -10.58 23.44 -26.31
CA SER A 219 -10.62 23.15 -24.88
C SER A 219 -10.02 21.79 -24.57
N ILE A 220 -9.21 21.72 -23.51
CA ILE A 220 -8.72 20.44 -22.96
C ILE A 220 -9.83 19.86 -22.07
N THR A 221 -10.23 18.63 -22.35
CA THR A 221 -11.28 17.91 -21.62
C THR A 221 -10.73 16.84 -20.69
N GLY A 222 -9.44 16.53 -20.77
CA GLY A 222 -8.82 15.54 -19.91
C GLY A 222 -7.37 15.23 -20.30
N PHE A 223 -6.80 14.23 -19.63
CA PHE A 223 -5.43 13.79 -19.82
C PHE A 223 -5.34 12.28 -19.92
N LYS A 224 -4.43 11.79 -20.76
CA LYS A 224 -4.01 10.39 -20.80
C LYS A 224 -2.54 10.32 -20.42
N PHE A 225 -2.17 9.32 -19.63
CA PHE A 225 -0.81 9.15 -19.16
C PHE A 225 -0.20 7.88 -19.74
N VAL A 226 1.09 7.96 -20.02
CA VAL A 226 1.95 6.81 -20.32
C VAL A 226 2.88 6.63 -19.14
N VAL A 227 2.87 5.43 -18.56
CA VAL A 227 3.59 5.06 -17.34
C VAL A 227 4.57 3.95 -17.68
N HIS A 228 5.84 4.17 -17.37
CA HIS A 228 6.91 3.20 -17.54
C HIS A 228 7.73 3.09 -16.27
N GLU A 229 8.15 1.89 -15.91
CA GLU A 229 9.12 1.71 -14.84
C GLU A 229 10.53 2.06 -15.33
N LYS A 230 11.26 2.80 -14.52
CA LYS A 230 12.68 3.05 -14.73
C LYS A 230 13.42 1.76 -14.39
N LYS A 231 14.33 1.36 -15.28
CA LYS A 231 15.30 0.32 -14.96
C LYS A 231 16.13 0.82 -13.79
N LYS A 232 16.14 0.10 -12.66
CA LYS A 232 17.07 0.40 -11.56
C LYS A 232 18.50 0.38 -12.14
N PRO A 233 19.34 1.39 -11.85
CA PRO A 233 20.74 1.31 -12.23
C PRO A 233 21.34 0.05 -11.60
N LYS A 234 22.02 -0.77 -12.40
CA LYS A 234 22.81 -1.89 -11.90
C LYS A 234 24.02 -1.32 -11.17
N THR A 235 23.86 -0.94 -9.92
CA THR A 235 25.00 -0.69 -9.03
C THR A 235 25.64 -2.05 -8.75
N GLY A 236 26.91 -2.21 -9.10
CA GLY A 236 27.61 -3.50 -9.03
C GLY A 236 27.94 -3.95 -7.60
N GLN A 237 28.20 -5.28 -7.50
CA GLN A 237 28.75 -6.05 -6.36
C GLN A 237 27.74 -6.33 -5.23
N VAL A 238 27.60 -7.52 -4.63
CA VAL A 238 28.35 -8.78 -4.58
C VAL A 238 27.34 -9.93 -4.57
N ALA A 239 27.68 -11.09 -5.14
CA ALA A 239 26.92 -12.32 -4.96
C ALA A 239 27.00 -12.77 -3.48
N GLU A 240 26.08 -12.30 -2.66
CA GLU A 240 25.78 -12.96 -1.39
C GLU A 240 24.80 -14.10 -1.67
N ALA A 241 25.13 -15.27 -1.12
CA ALA A 241 24.33 -16.48 -1.23
C ALA A 241 22.87 -16.19 -0.87
N ARG A 242 21.95 -16.69 -1.69
CA ARG A 242 20.51 -16.56 -1.47
C ARG A 242 20.16 -17.21 -0.13
N ASP A 243 19.93 -16.39 0.89
CA ASP A 243 19.25 -16.83 2.10
C ASP A 243 17.81 -17.21 1.74
N VAL A 244 17.46 -18.44 2.09
CA VAL A 244 16.19 -19.11 1.74
C VAL A 244 15.01 -18.60 2.61
N ASP A 245 15.17 -17.52 3.38
CA ASP A 245 14.18 -17.05 4.37
C ASP A 245 13.45 -15.73 4.01
N ASN A 246 13.65 -15.19 2.79
CA ASN A 246 12.91 -13.99 2.33
C ASN A 246 11.98 -14.28 1.14
N GLY A 247 11.14 -15.31 1.27
CA GLY A 247 10.13 -15.70 0.28
C GLY A 247 8.84 -14.87 0.34
N ASP A 248 8.65 -14.00 -0.65
CA ASP A 248 7.39 -13.57 -1.29
C ASP A 248 6.17 -13.25 -0.41
N MET A 249 5.99 -11.95 -0.10
CA MET A 249 4.80 -11.39 0.54
C MET A 249 3.62 -11.12 -0.44
N PHE A 250 3.44 -11.98 -1.44
CA PHE A 250 2.20 -12.06 -2.21
C PHE A 250 2.03 -13.48 -2.72
N THR A 251 1.09 -14.23 -2.14
CA THR A 251 0.62 -15.47 -2.76
C THR A 251 -0.90 -15.50 -2.81
N ILE A 252 -1.39 -16.31 -3.74
CA ILE A 252 -2.76 -16.33 -4.25
C ILE A 252 -3.78 -16.36 -3.10
N ASP A 253 -4.87 -15.61 -3.27
CA ASP A 253 -5.92 -15.44 -2.27
C ASP A 253 -5.38 -14.93 -0.92
N GLY A 254 -4.53 -13.91 -0.91
CA GLY A 254 -4.11 -13.18 0.31
C GLY A 254 -3.39 -14.01 1.37
N LEU A 255 -2.88 -15.19 1.01
CA LEU A 255 -2.10 -16.05 1.87
C LEU A 255 -0.60 -15.80 1.63
N SER A 256 0.23 -15.94 2.65
CA SER A 256 1.70 -15.96 2.52
C SER A 256 2.21 -17.38 2.26
N ASP A 257 3.45 -17.51 1.78
CA ASP A 257 4.08 -18.83 1.61
C ASP A 257 4.11 -19.64 2.90
N LYS A 258 4.38 -19.00 4.04
CA LYS A 258 4.36 -19.67 5.35
C LYS A 258 2.95 -20.17 5.71
N GLN A 259 1.91 -19.41 5.36
CA GLN A 259 0.53 -19.82 5.56
C GLN A 259 0.12 -20.97 4.61
N LEU A 260 0.48 -20.89 3.32
CA LEU A 260 0.26 -21.99 2.38
C LEU A 260 1.00 -23.26 2.79
N TRP A 261 2.22 -23.11 3.29
CA TRP A 261 3.01 -24.21 3.82
C TRP A 261 2.33 -24.83 5.05
N ARG A 262 1.83 -24.01 5.99
CA ARG A 262 1.02 -24.47 7.12
C ARG A 262 -0.25 -25.20 6.68
N ILE A 263 -0.99 -24.67 5.71
CA ILE A 263 -2.20 -25.30 5.14
C ILE A 263 -1.87 -26.67 4.56
N SER A 264 -0.76 -26.79 3.83
CA SER A 264 -0.32 -28.07 3.26
C SER A 264 -0.11 -29.15 4.33
N ARG A 265 0.12 -28.76 5.59
CA ARG A 265 0.31 -29.67 6.73
C ARG A 265 -0.97 -30.02 7.48
N HIS A 266 -2.12 -29.46 7.10
CA HIS A 266 -3.39 -29.80 7.75
C HIS A 266 -3.81 -31.24 7.38
N LYS A 267 -4.19 -32.07 8.37
CA LYS A 267 -4.48 -33.51 8.18
C LYS A 267 -5.55 -33.78 7.13
N GLU A 268 -6.62 -32.98 7.13
CA GLU A 268 -7.71 -33.07 6.14
C GLU A 268 -7.28 -32.60 4.74
N PHE A 269 -6.35 -31.65 4.67
CA PHE A 269 -5.80 -31.16 3.42
C PHE A 269 -4.91 -32.25 2.79
N ILE A 270 -4.02 -32.84 3.60
CA ILE A 270 -3.17 -33.97 3.23
C ILE A 270 -4.02 -35.14 2.74
N SER A 271 -5.05 -35.55 3.48
CA SER A 271 -5.89 -36.70 3.09
C SER A 271 -6.58 -36.51 1.74
N THR A 272 -6.83 -35.26 1.35
CA THR A 272 -7.54 -34.92 0.12
C THR A 272 -6.58 -34.71 -1.06
N TYR A 273 -5.41 -34.11 -0.84
CA TYR A 273 -4.54 -33.63 -1.92
C TYR A 273 -3.15 -34.29 -1.98
N SER A 274 -2.80 -35.14 -1.00
CA SER A 274 -1.49 -35.85 -0.99
C SER A 274 -1.20 -36.64 -2.27
N GLY A 275 -2.22 -37.24 -2.89
CA GLY A 275 -2.08 -38.00 -4.14
C GLY A 275 -1.67 -37.18 -5.38
N LEU A 276 -1.64 -35.85 -5.28
CA LEU A 276 -1.15 -34.96 -6.35
C LEU A 276 0.37 -34.92 -6.41
N ALA A 277 1.06 -35.14 -5.29
CA ALA A 277 2.51 -35.14 -5.24
C ALA A 277 3.06 -36.44 -5.84
N LYS A 278 3.86 -36.32 -6.90
CA LYS A 278 4.50 -37.46 -7.60
C LYS A 278 6.01 -37.26 -7.68
N GLY A 279 6.75 -38.35 -7.76
CA GLY A 279 8.21 -38.32 -7.90
C GLY A 279 8.89 -37.73 -6.66
N ASP A 280 9.81 -36.79 -6.87
CA ASP A 280 10.62 -36.19 -5.79
C ASP A 280 9.79 -35.46 -4.72
N ALA A 281 8.60 -34.96 -5.10
CA ALA A 281 7.66 -34.31 -4.18
C ALA A 281 7.04 -35.27 -3.14
N GLY A 282 7.09 -36.59 -3.37
CA GLY A 282 6.60 -37.60 -2.42
C GLY A 282 7.67 -38.13 -1.45
N LYS A 283 8.91 -37.66 -1.57
CA LYS A 283 10.06 -38.21 -0.82
C LYS A 283 10.23 -37.61 0.58
N SER A 284 9.74 -36.39 0.82
CA SER A 284 9.78 -35.75 2.14
C SER A 284 8.59 -34.82 2.31
N TRP A 285 8.20 -34.57 3.56
CA TRP A 285 7.11 -33.64 3.85
C TRP A 285 7.44 -32.19 3.50
N SER A 286 8.71 -31.78 3.57
CA SER A 286 9.12 -30.47 3.08
C SER A 286 8.95 -30.37 1.56
N ALA A 287 9.42 -31.37 0.80
CA ALA A 287 9.26 -31.39 -0.66
C ALA A 287 7.78 -31.48 -1.08
N TYR A 288 6.97 -32.18 -0.31
CA TYR A 288 5.51 -32.21 -0.47
C TYR A 288 4.90 -30.82 -0.28
N SER A 289 5.21 -30.15 0.83
CA SER A 289 4.70 -28.81 1.12
C SER A 289 5.14 -27.80 0.07
N ASP A 290 6.40 -27.82 -0.35
CA ASP A 290 6.93 -26.92 -1.38
C ASP A 290 6.25 -27.14 -2.74
N PHE A 291 6.00 -28.40 -3.10
CA PHE A 291 5.26 -28.77 -4.30
C PHE A 291 3.81 -28.28 -4.26
N ILE A 292 3.11 -28.53 -3.15
CA ILE A 292 1.72 -28.10 -2.96
C ILE A 292 1.60 -26.58 -2.97
N VAL A 293 2.47 -25.86 -2.28
CA VAL A 293 2.54 -24.40 -2.31
C VAL A 293 2.71 -23.92 -3.75
N GLY A 294 3.60 -24.53 -4.53
CA GLY A 294 3.80 -24.23 -5.95
C GLY A 294 2.56 -24.48 -6.81
N GLU A 295 1.80 -25.55 -6.55
CA GLU A 295 0.55 -25.85 -7.29
C GLU A 295 -0.60 -24.93 -6.90
N ILE A 296 -0.74 -24.56 -5.62
CA ILE A 296 -1.71 -23.56 -5.16
C ILE A 296 -1.42 -22.21 -5.83
N LYS A 297 -0.14 -21.83 -5.93
CA LYS A 297 0.30 -20.62 -6.65
C LYS A 297 0.06 -20.66 -8.15
N LYS A 298 -0.20 -21.83 -8.75
CA LYS A 298 -0.58 -21.92 -10.17
C LYS A 298 -2.08 -21.79 -10.34
N ASP A 299 -2.85 -22.43 -9.45
CA ASP A 299 -4.32 -22.43 -9.52
C ASP A 299 -4.93 -22.85 -8.16
N ALA A 300 -5.26 -21.87 -7.32
CA ALA A 300 -5.84 -22.12 -6.00
C ALA A 300 -7.26 -22.72 -6.06
N SER A 301 -7.99 -22.54 -7.16
CA SER A 301 -9.37 -23.07 -7.31
C SER A 301 -9.42 -24.60 -7.25
N LYS A 302 -8.31 -25.27 -7.61
CA LYS A 302 -8.16 -26.74 -7.53
C LYS A 302 -8.16 -27.27 -6.09
N PHE A 303 -7.82 -26.43 -5.12
CA PHE A 303 -7.63 -26.79 -3.71
C PHE A 303 -8.79 -26.35 -2.80
N SER A 304 -9.82 -25.72 -3.37
CA SER A 304 -11.02 -25.28 -2.65
C SER A 304 -12.23 -26.22 -2.81
N LYS A 305 -12.01 -27.49 -3.21
CA LYS A 305 -13.10 -28.43 -3.56
C LYS A 305 -13.96 -28.90 -2.39
N LYS A 306 -13.38 -29.09 -1.21
CA LYS A 306 -14.09 -29.52 0.00
C LYS A 306 -14.44 -28.35 0.93
N ARG A 307 -13.51 -27.40 1.05
CA ARG A 307 -13.67 -26.16 1.80
C ARG A 307 -12.70 -25.10 1.27
N PRO A 308 -13.00 -23.80 1.46
CA PRO A 308 -12.09 -22.73 1.07
C PRO A 308 -10.70 -22.90 1.69
N ILE A 309 -9.67 -22.66 0.88
CA ILE A 309 -8.28 -22.94 1.29
C ILE A 309 -7.85 -22.19 2.56
N ARG A 310 -8.40 -21.00 2.80
CA ARG A 310 -8.13 -20.19 3.99
C ARG A 310 -8.60 -20.83 5.28
N GLU A 311 -9.72 -21.55 5.27
CA GLU A 311 -10.29 -22.11 6.50
C GLU A 311 -9.43 -23.24 7.09
N TYR A 312 -8.48 -23.79 6.31
CA TYR A 312 -7.47 -24.70 6.82
C TYR A 312 -6.40 -24.01 7.69
N LEU A 313 -6.45 -22.68 7.87
CA LEU A 313 -5.55 -21.94 8.79
C LEU A 313 -6.09 -21.77 10.19
N ASP A 314 -7.42 -21.79 10.36
CA ASP A 314 -8.09 -21.51 11.62
C ASP A 314 -8.23 -22.76 12.52
N GLY A 315 -7.51 -23.83 12.17
CA GLY A 315 -7.54 -25.11 12.89
C GLY A 315 -6.72 -25.09 14.17
N ASN A 316 -7.02 -26.01 15.09
CA ASN A 316 -6.22 -26.22 16.30
C ASN A 316 -4.86 -26.83 15.95
N GLU A 317 -3.81 -26.60 16.76
CA GLU A 317 -2.46 -27.16 16.52
C GLU A 317 -2.45 -28.70 16.32
N GLU A 318 -3.38 -29.41 16.98
CA GLU A 318 -3.53 -30.88 16.86
C GLU A 318 -4.02 -31.35 15.47
N GLU A 319 -4.57 -30.45 14.65
CA GLU A 319 -5.09 -30.72 13.30
C GLU A 319 -4.00 -30.64 12.22
N TYR A 320 -2.81 -30.16 12.59
CA TYR A 320 -1.64 -30.08 11.71
C TYR A 320 -0.65 -31.20 11.99
N ASP A 321 -0.04 -31.72 10.93
CA ASP A 321 1.04 -32.69 11.01
C ASP A 321 2.39 -32.05 10.67
N PHE A 322 3.02 -31.52 11.71
CA PHE A 322 4.42 -31.08 11.69
C PHE A 322 5.39 -32.18 12.11
N SER A 323 4.89 -33.40 12.39
CA SER A 323 5.71 -34.50 12.90
C SER A 323 6.46 -35.21 11.78
N LYS A 324 7.53 -34.56 11.29
CA LYS A 324 8.77 -35.09 10.69
C LYS A 324 9.47 -34.01 9.87
#